data_AF-A0A8E2EPM2-F1
#
_entry.id   AF-A0A8E2EPM2-F1
#
_cell.length_a   1.000
_cell.length_b   1.000
_cell.length_c   1.000
_cell.angle_alpha   90.00
_cell.angle_beta   90.00
_cell.angle_gamma   90.00
#
_symmetry.space_group_name_H-M   'P 1'
#
loop_
_entity.id
_entity.type
_entity.pdbx_description
1 polymer ?
#
loop_
_entity_poly.entity_id
_entity_poly.type
_entity_poly.pdbx_seq_one_letter_code
_entity_poly.pdbx_strand_id
1 'polypeptide(L)'
;MVVTYYSTDSFSSKLYIRWPELDLDMRIYDAETDLRATTPLLCMTITIDNIATPTYHSDIRGVPAVDHAKIARFKRALQLKSSVTLTFTVGMKYSLLRPPEEVVSLLVGLTGWNLSFFTRVSRIKSRNRRLGSKKEGPADLMLWEKDLESGQNRRRVAQLTFRSQGDSEKQWISGTVNSSSTISASSDADATISICHKARGALLDVVKMTATVLDDPGHEPKATRHRPTHNDEQSELTLTFQDSRFRLEFYNLIENFKNATAGHSSTMMRRSISSGQNEPPRRMGSYASSEISPSMRVTTSGSPAF
;
A
#
# COMPACT_ATOMS: atom_id res chain seq x y z
N MET A 1 -13.87 3.94 14.63
CA MET A 1 -12.90 4.84 15.28
C MET A 1 -13.67 5.83 16.14
N VAL A 2 -13.18 6.16 17.34
CA VAL A 2 -13.79 7.20 18.21
C VAL A 2 -12.87 8.41 18.15
N VAL A 3 -13.33 9.52 17.56
CA VAL A 3 -12.60 10.79 17.62
C VAL A 3 -13.07 11.54 18.85
N THR A 4 -12.15 11.89 19.75
CA THR A 4 -12.45 12.62 20.98
C THR A 4 -11.75 13.96 20.93
N TYR A 5 -12.51 15.06 21.00
CA TYR A 5 -11.95 16.41 21.13
C TYR A 5 -11.85 16.78 22.61
N TYR A 6 -10.70 17.33 23.02
CA TYR A 6 -10.50 17.91 24.33
C TYR A 6 -10.52 19.44 24.20
N SER A 7 -11.60 20.06 24.68
CA SER A 7 -11.67 21.50 24.95
C SER A 7 -11.44 21.70 26.44
N THR A 8 -10.66 22.72 26.81
CA THR A 8 -10.36 23.09 28.20
C THR A 8 -11.58 23.57 28.98
N ASP A 9 -12.67 23.92 28.28
CA ASP A 9 -14.01 24.04 28.85
C ASP A 9 -14.82 22.78 28.51
N SER A 10 -15.12 22.01 29.56
CA SER A 10 -15.43 20.59 29.53
C SER A 10 -16.81 20.24 28.97
N PHE A 11 -16.90 20.12 27.64
CA PHE A 11 -17.94 19.33 26.97
C PHE A 11 -17.30 18.35 25.98
N SER A 12 -17.13 17.10 26.40
CA SER A 12 -16.66 16.03 25.49
C SER A 12 -17.85 15.43 24.75
N SER A 13 -18.08 15.83 23.50
CA SER A 13 -18.98 15.10 22.60
C SER A 13 -18.22 13.94 21.95
N LYS A 14 -18.62 12.70 22.23
CA LYS A 14 -18.05 11.51 21.58
C LYS A 14 -18.86 11.21 20.33
N LEU A 15 -18.32 11.61 19.17
CA LEU A 15 -18.91 11.31 17.88
C LEU A 15 -18.48 9.90 17.43
N TYR A 16 -19.45 8.99 17.29
CA TYR A 16 -19.22 7.62 16.82
C TYR A 16 -19.49 7.50 15.33
N ILE A 17 -18.47 7.67 14.50
CA ILE A 17 -18.62 7.54 13.06
C ILE A 17 -18.24 6.11 12.63
N ARG A 18 -19.13 5.42 11.89
CA ARG A 18 -18.90 4.06 11.36
C ARG A 18 -18.77 4.09 9.84
N TRP A 19 -17.67 3.54 9.32
CA TRP A 19 -17.26 3.64 7.92
C TRP A 19 -17.03 2.22 7.42
N PRO A 20 -18.10 1.48 7.05
CA PRO A 20 -17.94 0.09 6.61
C PRO A 20 -17.17 0.00 5.28
N GLU A 21 -17.28 1.03 4.44
CA GLU A 21 -16.67 1.14 3.11
C GLU A 21 -16.17 2.58 2.94
N LEU A 22 -14.96 2.86 3.46
CA LEU A 22 -14.32 4.15 3.27
C LEU A 22 -13.87 4.26 1.80
N ASP A 23 -14.56 5.08 1.02
CA ASP A 23 -14.08 5.52 -0.29
C ASP A 23 -13.29 6.81 -0.12
N LEU A 24 -11.97 6.69 -0.26
CA LEU A 24 -11.01 7.76 -0.05
C LEU A 24 -10.52 8.24 -1.42
N ASP A 25 -11.01 9.39 -1.88
CA ASP A 25 -10.54 10.02 -3.14
C ASP A 25 -9.54 11.12 -2.79
N MET A 26 -8.25 10.86 -3.06
CA MET A 26 -7.16 11.80 -2.81
C MET A 26 -6.66 12.37 -4.12
N ARG A 27 -6.59 13.70 -4.21
CA ARG A 27 -6.25 14.41 -5.44
C ARG A 27 -5.29 15.55 -5.16
N ILE A 28 -4.31 15.73 -6.05
CA ILE A 28 -3.52 16.96 -6.11
C ILE A 28 -4.15 17.84 -7.18
N TYR A 29 -4.27 19.14 -6.91
CA TYR A 29 -4.58 20.13 -7.92
C TYR A 29 -3.79 21.41 -7.66
N ASP A 30 -3.54 22.15 -8.74
CA ASP A 30 -3.00 23.50 -8.62
C ASP A 30 -4.14 24.35 -8.07
N ALA A 31 -3.93 24.98 -6.91
CA ALA A 31 -4.91 25.92 -6.40
C ALA A 31 -5.13 26.99 -7.48
N GLU A 32 -6.37 27.41 -7.70
CA GLU A 32 -6.65 28.63 -8.47
C GLU A 32 -6.07 29.81 -7.69
N THR A 33 -4.77 30.01 -7.83
CA THR A 33 -4.05 31.12 -7.23
C THR A 33 -4.48 32.40 -7.94
N ASP A 34 -4.71 33.43 -7.14
CA ASP A 34 -4.72 34.83 -7.60
C ASP A 34 -3.64 35.00 -8.67
N LEU A 35 -4.00 35.54 -9.83
CA LEU A 35 -3.10 35.73 -11.00
C LEU A 35 -1.83 36.53 -10.65
N ARG A 36 -1.81 37.16 -9.48
CA ARG A 36 -0.70 37.93 -8.91
C ARG A 36 0.27 37.11 -8.05
N ALA A 37 -0.08 35.89 -7.64
CA ALA A 37 0.80 35.05 -6.84
C ALA A 37 1.95 34.51 -7.70
N THR A 38 3.19 34.80 -7.30
CA THR A 38 4.41 34.44 -8.04
C THR A 38 4.69 32.94 -8.11
N THR A 39 4.06 32.14 -7.25
CA THR A 39 4.24 30.68 -7.22
C THR A 39 2.92 29.97 -6.96
N PRO A 40 2.50 29.06 -7.85
CA PRO A 40 1.26 28.30 -7.66
C PRO A 40 1.38 27.38 -6.43
N LEU A 41 0.34 27.39 -5.60
CA LEU A 41 0.20 26.50 -4.46
C LEU A 41 -0.38 25.16 -4.93
N LEU A 42 0.13 24.07 -4.38
CA LEU A 42 -0.44 22.74 -4.55
C LEU A 42 -1.34 22.43 -3.37
N CYS A 43 -2.58 22.07 -3.69
CA CYS A 43 -3.57 21.61 -2.73
C CYS A 43 -3.82 20.12 -2.90
N MET A 44 -4.08 19.47 -1.78
CA MET A 44 -4.56 18.11 -1.69
C MET A 44 -6.00 18.13 -1.21
N THR A 45 -6.87 17.54 -2.01
CA THR A 45 -8.25 17.27 -1.60
C THR A 45 -8.37 15.83 -1.20
N ILE A 46 -8.94 15.60 -0.02
CA ILE A 46 -9.31 14.30 0.50
C ILE A 46 -10.84 14.29 0.59
N THR A 47 -11.46 13.55 -0.31
CA THR A 47 -12.90 13.28 -0.24
C THR A 47 -13.10 11.94 0.43
N ILE A 48 -14.00 11.96 1.40
CA ILE A 48 -14.39 10.82 2.20
C ILE A 48 -15.88 10.62 1.92
N ASP A 49 -16.21 9.59 1.16
CA ASP A 49 -17.59 9.25 0.86
C ASP A 49 -18.13 8.20 1.83
N ASN A 50 -19.47 8.01 1.82
CA ASN A 50 -20.19 7.01 2.62
C ASN A 50 -20.04 7.15 4.15
N ILE A 51 -19.92 8.39 4.66
CA ILE A 51 -19.81 8.65 6.09
C ILE A 51 -21.18 8.47 6.75
N ALA A 52 -21.33 7.45 7.60
CA ALA A 52 -22.52 7.31 8.44
C ALA A 52 -22.36 8.10 9.75
N THR A 53 -23.11 9.18 9.90
CA THR A 53 -23.15 9.96 11.15
C THR A 53 -24.24 9.42 12.08
N PRO A 54 -23.93 9.23 13.37
CA PRO A 54 -24.91 8.77 14.34
C PRO A 54 -25.99 9.84 14.53
N THR A 55 -27.28 9.45 14.51
CA THR A 55 -28.36 10.35 14.88
C THR A 55 -28.57 10.25 16.38
N TYR A 56 -28.25 11.32 17.10
CA TYR A 56 -28.55 11.42 18.53
C TYR A 56 -29.94 11.99 18.70
N HIS A 57 -30.78 11.27 19.44
CA HIS A 57 -32.03 11.83 19.93
C HIS A 57 -31.78 12.33 21.35
N SER A 58 -31.92 13.64 21.54
CA SER A 58 -32.04 14.20 22.89
C SER A 58 -33.49 14.09 23.31
N ASP A 59 -33.73 13.52 24.49
CA ASP A 59 -35.06 13.56 25.13
C ASP A 59 -35.40 14.97 25.67
N ILE A 60 -34.49 15.93 25.51
CA ILE A 60 -34.63 17.32 25.96
C ILE A 60 -34.97 18.19 24.74
N ARG A 61 -36.16 18.77 24.72
CA ARG A 61 -36.58 19.82 23.76
C ARG A 61 -36.43 21.18 24.43
N GLY A 62 -35.75 22.13 23.77
CA GLY A 62 -35.93 23.57 24.03
C GLY A 62 -35.01 24.27 25.03
N VAL A 63 -34.05 23.60 25.71
CA VAL A 63 -33.07 24.30 26.56
C VAL A 63 -31.69 23.60 26.44
N PRO A 64 -30.57 24.33 26.28
CA PRO A 64 -29.23 23.74 26.38
C PRO A 64 -29.08 23.05 27.74
N ALA A 65 -28.61 21.80 27.77
CA ALA A 65 -28.51 21.04 29.00
C ALA A 65 -27.49 21.68 29.96
N VAL A 66 -27.97 22.46 30.94
CA VAL A 66 -27.19 22.90 32.11
C VAL A 66 -26.99 21.75 33.11
N ASP A 67 -27.78 20.69 32.96
CA ASP A 67 -27.78 19.53 33.84
C ASP A 67 -26.75 18.48 33.39
N HIS A 68 -25.57 18.52 34.00
CA HIS A 68 -24.44 17.62 33.71
C HIS A 68 -24.71 16.14 34.07
N ALA A 69 -25.82 15.82 34.76
CA ALA A 69 -26.20 14.44 35.05
C ALA A 69 -27.01 13.78 33.91
N LYS A 70 -27.46 14.55 32.90
CA LYS A 70 -28.29 14.03 31.82
C LYS A 70 -27.44 13.54 30.64
N ILE A 71 -27.60 12.26 30.32
CA ILE A 71 -26.87 11.57 29.26
C ILE A 71 -27.74 11.54 27.99
N ALA A 72 -27.26 12.10 26.88
CA ALA A 72 -27.87 11.89 25.57
C ALA A 72 -27.79 10.40 25.22
N ARG A 73 -28.94 9.75 24.99
CA ARG A 73 -28.99 8.32 24.68
C ARG A 73 -28.87 8.10 23.18
N PHE A 74 -27.86 7.34 22.78
CA PHE A 74 -27.73 6.88 21.40
C PHE A 74 -28.82 5.85 21.10
N LYS A 75 -29.64 6.10 20.06
CA LYS A 75 -30.69 5.16 19.63
C LYS A 75 -30.28 4.37 18.40
N ARG A 76 -29.79 5.05 17.36
CA ARG A 76 -29.39 4.43 16.09
C ARG A 76 -28.49 5.37 15.30
N ALA A 77 -27.48 4.81 14.63
CA ALA A 77 -26.77 5.53 13.58
C ALA A 77 -27.52 5.34 12.26
N LEU A 78 -27.94 6.44 11.64
CA LEU A 78 -28.46 6.42 10.28
C LEU A 78 -27.28 6.68 9.33
N GLN A 79 -27.14 5.85 8.31
CA GLN A 79 -26.23 6.17 7.23
C GLN A 79 -26.83 7.34 6.44
N LEU A 80 -26.48 8.55 6.81
CA LEU A 80 -26.63 9.70 5.93
C LEU A 80 -25.58 9.52 4.83
N LYS A 81 -25.98 9.48 3.55
CA LYS A 81 -25.01 9.56 2.45
C LYS A 81 -24.40 10.97 2.48
N SER A 82 -23.43 11.16 3.35
CA SER A 82 -22.69 12.40 3.51
C SER A 82 -21.26 12.15 3.02
N SER A 83 -20.82 13.03 2.13
CA SER A 83 -19.42 13.14 1.76
C SER A 83 -18.80 14.29 2.55
N VAL A 84 -17.57 14.11 2.99
CA VAL A 84 -16.77 15.20 3.57
C VAL A 84 -15.55 15.37 2.70
N THR A 85 -15.39 16.58 2.18
CA THR A 85 -14.24 16.98 1.38
C THR A 85 -13.40 17.94 2.19
N LEU A 86 -12.15 17.55 2.44
CA LEU A 86 -11.16 18.36 3.15
C LEU A 86 -10.07 18.76 2.16
N THR A 87 -9.70 20.05 2.16
CA THR A 87 -8.66 20.58 1.29
C THR A 87 -7.53 21.13 2.15
N PHE A 88 -6.31 20.71 1.83
CA PHE A 88 -5.10 21.08 2.54
C PHE A 88 -4.08 21.64 1.57
N THR A 89 -3.35 22.67 1.98
CA THR A 89 -2.17 23.13 1.23
C THR A 89 -1.00 22.21 1.53
N VAL A 90 -0.40 21.61 0.50
CA VAL A 90 0.72 20.66 0.63
C VAL A 90 2.07 21.36 0.44
N GLY A 91 2.07 22.48 -0.28
CA GLY A 91 3.27 23.29 -0.48
C GLY A 91 3.25 24.03 -1.80
N MET A 92 4.43 24.46 -2.24
CA MET A 92 4.61 25.10 -3.53
C MET A 92 4.77 24.04 -4.62
N LYS A 93 4.36 24.36 -5.85
CA LYS A 93 4.41 23.43 -7.00
C LYS A 93 5.77 22.78 -7.25
N TYR A 94 6.84 23.48 -6.89
CA TYR A 94 8.22 23.06 -7.12
C TYR A 94 8.95 22.68 -5.82
N SER A 95 8.24 22.47 -4.71
CA SER A 95 8.84 21.92 -3.48
C SER A 95 8.51 20.43 -3.33
N LEU A 96 9.36 19.67 -2.65
CA LEU A 96 9.05 18.29 -2.28
C LEU A 96 7.75 18.27 -1.48
N LEU A 97 6.82 17.44 -1.92
CA LEU A 97 5.47 17.38 -1.39
C LEU A 97 5.50 16.53 -0.13
N ARG A 98 5.48 17.20 1.02
CA ARG A 98 5.28 16.55 2.31
C ARG A 98 3.85 16.83 2.74
N PRO A 99 2.99 15.82 2.84
CA PRO A 99 1.67 16.00 3.44
C PRO A 99 1.83 16.63 4.83
N PRO A 100 1.02 17.63 5.20
CA PRO A 100 1.04 18.19 6.55
C PRO A 100 0.87 17.10 7.61
N GLU A 101 1.50 17.26 8.78
CA GLU A 101 1.49 16.25 9.85
C GLU A 101 0.06 15.93 10.31
N GLU A 102 -0.82 16.91 10.30
CA GLU A 102 -2.24 16.78 10.63
C GLU A 102 -2.97 15.89 9.62
N VAL A 103 -2.62 16.03 8.33
CA VAL A 103 -3.16 15.20 7.24
C VAL A 103 -2.70 13.76 7.40
N VAL A 104 -1.41 13.57 7.67
CA VAL A 104 -0.84 12.23 7.92
C VAL A 104 -1.53 11.58 9.13
N SER A 105 -1.66 12.32 10.23
CA SER A 105 -2.30 11.85 11.46
C SER A 105 -3.77 11.46 11.23
N LEU A 106 -4.51 12.28 10.46
CA LEU A 106 -5.86 11.97 10.05
C LEU A 106 -5.91 10.67 9.24
N LEU A 107 -5.09 10.54 8.21
CA LEU A 107 -5.05 9.35 7.33
C LEU A 107 -4.66 8.08 8.09
N VAL A 108 -3.70 8.17 9.01
CA VAL A 108 -3.33 7.07 9.91
C VAL A 108 -4.50 6.69 10.79
N GLY A 109 -5.23 7.65 11.37
CA GLY A 109 -6.43 7.38 12.15
C GLY A 109 -7.52 6.65 11.34
N LEU A 110 -7.73 7.09 10.09
CA LEU A 110 -8.78 6.56 9.22
C LEU A 110 -8.46 5.17 8.66
N THR A 111 -7.21 4.93 8.30
CA THR A 111 -6.83 3.75 7.49
C THR A 111 -5.89 2.80 8.25
N GLY A 112 -5.22 3.28 9.29
CA GLY A 112 -4.10 2.59 9.93
C GLY A 112 -2.84 2.53 9.06
N TRP A 113 -2.76 3.34 8.00
CA TRP A 113 -1.60 3.48 7.12
C TRP A 113 -1.06 4.90 7.18
N ASN A 114 0.26 5.01 7.13
CA ASN A 114 1.00 6.27 7.07
C ASN A 114 1.30 6.65 5.61
N LEU A 115 0.87 7.83 5.17
CA LEU A 115 1.18 8.36 3.84
C LEU A 115 2.58 8.98 3.86
N SER A 116 3.54 8.30 3.25
CA SER A 116 4.97 8.67 3.34
C SER A 116 5.49 9.40 2.11
N PHE A 117 4.80 9.26 0.98
CA PHE A 117 5.11 9.99 -0.24
C PHE A 117 3.84 10.24 -1.02
N PHE A 118 3.73 11.44 -1.60
CA PHE A 118 2.62 11.80 -2.45
C PHE A 118 3.07 12.78 -3.55
N THR A 119 2.83 12.45 -4.81
CA THR A 119 3.18 13.32 -5.93
C THR A 119 2.33 13.05 -7.16
N ARG A 120 2.45 13.89 -8.20
CA ARG A 120 1.83 13.65 -9.50
C ARG A 120 2.87 13.14 -10.50
N VAL A 121 2.55 12.03 -11.15
CA VAL A 121 3.31 11.53 -12.31
C VAL A 121 2.58 11.92 -13.59
N SER A 122 3.34 12.30 -14.61
CA SER A 122 2.78 12.67 -15.91
C SER A 122 2.31 11.46 -16.71
N ARG A 123 2.91 10.29 -16.44
CA ARG A 123 2.65 9.07 -17.19
C ARG A 123 3.05 7.82 -16.39
N ILE A 124 2.25 6.78 -16.53
CA ILE A 124 2.56 5.43 -16.05
C ILE A 124 2.59 4.47 -17.25
N LYS A 125 3.64 3.67 -17.35
CA LYS A 125 3.76 2.60 -18.35
C LYS A 125 3.96 1.27 -17.64
N SER A 126 3.11 0.29 -17.93
CA SER A 126 3.30 -1.09 -17.51
C SER A 126 4.06 -1.86 -18.59
N ARG A 127 5.17 -2.52 -18.24
CA ARG A 127 6.00 -3.25 -19.21
C ARG A 127 5.44 -4.62 -19.62
N ASN A 128 4.38 -5.08 -18.95
CA ASN A 128 3.88 -6.44 -19.15
C ASN A 128 3.37 -6.65 -20.59
N ARG A 129 4.03 -7.57 -21.32
CA ARG A 129 4.10 -7.65 -22.79
C ARG A 129 2.88 -8.26 -23.49
N ARG A 130 1.97 -8.92 -22.78
CA ARG A 130 0.97 -9.81 -23.40
C ARG A 130 -0.21 -9.09 -24.06
N LEU A 131 -0.45 -7.84 -23.70
CA LEU A 131 -1.49 -6.97 -24.27
C LEU A 131 -0.86 -5.58 -24.29
N GLY A 132 -0.70 -4.97 -25.47
CA GLY A 132 0.07 -3.74 -25.72
C GLY A 132 0.17 -2.79 -24.52
N SER A 133 1.39 -2.34 -24.20
CA SER A 133 1.69 -1.52 -23.02
C SER A 133 0.74 -0.32 -22.93
N LYS A 134 -0.29 -0.43 -22.09
CA LYS A 134 -1.26 0.65 -21.90
C LYS A 134 -0.51 1.79 -21.22
N LYS A 135 -0.30 2.87 -21.98
CA LYS A 135 0.15 4.15 -21.42
C LYS A 135 -1.05 4.71 -20.67
N GLU A 136 -0.92 4.81 -19.36
CA GLU A 136 -1.87 5.52 -18.54
C GLU A 136 -1.41 6.97 -18.45
N GLY A 137 -2.36 7.91 -18.51
CA GLY A 137 -2.10 9.34 -18.50
C GLY A 137 -1.57 9.85 -17.15
N PRO A 138 -1.78 11.13 -16.83
CA PRO A 138 -1.42 11.69 -15.53
C PRO A 138 -2.10 10.92 -14.40
N ALA A 139 -1.37 10.73 -13.31
CA ALA A 139 -1.87 10.01 -12.15
C ALA A 139 -1.26 10.57 -10.86
N ASP A 140 -2.02 10.50 -9.78
CA ASP A 140 -1.52 10.75 -8.44
C ASP A 140 -0.88 9.47 -7.89
N LEU A 141 0.37 9.59 -7.44
CA LEU A 141 1.20 8.52 -6.91
C LEU A 141 1.29 8.67 -5.40
N MET A 142 0.94 7.61 -4.67
CA MET A 142 0.97 7.53 -3.22
C MET A 142 1.80 6.33 -2.76
N LEU A 143 2.62 6.53 -1.73
CA LEU A 143 3.32 5.46 -1.03
C LEU A 143 2.83 5.40 0.40
N TRP A 144 2.19 4.29 0.72
CA TRP A 144 1.62 4.00 2.02
C TRP A 144 2.51 3.04 2.79
N GLU A 145 2.58 3.25 4.09
CA GLU A 145 3.34 2.42 5.00
C GLU A 145 2.47 1.94 6.14
N LYS A 146 2.77 0.74 6.63
CA LYS A 146 2.17 0.25 7.86
C LYS A 146 3.16 -0.62 8.60
N ASP A 147 3.35 -0.30 9.87
CA ASP A 147 4.04 -1.19 10.79
C ASP A 147 3.07 -2.28 11.24
N LEU A 148 3.41 -3.52 10.94
CA LEU A 148 2.74 -4.71 11.42
C LEU A 148 3.50 -5.22 12.64
N GLU A 149 2.86 -5.13 13.80
CA GLU A 149 3.35 -5.80 15.00
C GLU A 149 2.87 -7.26 14.96
N SER A 150 3.80 -8.20 14.81
CA SER A 150 3.52 -9.63 14.89
C SER A 150 4.42 -10.25 15.97
N GLY A 151 3.92 -10.26 17.21
CA GLY A 151 4.67 -10.71 18.38
C GLY A 151 5.86 -9.80 18.68
N GLN A 152 7.07 -10.37 18.74
CA GLN A 152 8.31 -9.61 18.98
C GLN A 152 8.92 -9.00 17.71
N ASN A 153 8.37 -9.31 16.53
CA ASN A 153 8.90 -8.81 15.26
C ASN A 153 8.03 -7.65 14.76
N ARG A 154 8.65 -6.47 14.65
CA ARG A 154 8.10 -5.36 13.90
C ARG A 154 8.43 -5.55 12.43
N ARG A 155 7.41 -5.59 11.57
CA ARG A 155 7.58 -5.68 10.12
C ARG A 155 6.92 -4.47 9.47
N ARG A 156 7.68 -3.70 8.72
CA ARG A 156 7.14 -2.61 7.90
C ARG A 156 6.67 -3.15 6.55
N VAL A 157 5.48 -2.76 6.12
CA VAL A 157 4.92 -3.07 4.80
C VAL A 157 4.69 -1.77 4.05
N ALA A 158 5.00 -1.75 2.76
CA ALA A 158 4.78 -0.61 1.89
C ALA A 158 3.85 -0.98 0.72
N GLN A 159 2.86 -0.14 0.46
CA GLN A 159 1.92 -0.25 -0.66
C GLN A 159 2.04 1.00 -1.54
N LEU A 160 2.26 0.77 -2.82
CA LEU A 160 2.27 1.80 -3.84
C LEU A 160 0.89 1.85 -4.48
N THR A 161 0.23 3.00 -4.45
CA THR A 161 -1.08 3.19 -5.08
C THR A 161 -1.06 4.35 -6.07
N PHE A 162 -1.82 4.19 -7.14
CA PHE A 162 -1.97 5.17 -8.21
C PHE A 162 -3.44 5.48 -8.42
N ARG A 163 -3.73 6.76 -8.62
CA ARG A 163 -5.06 7.24 -9.00
C ARG A 163 -4.98 7.94 -10.35
N SER A 164 -5.59 7.35 -11.38
CA SER A 164 -5.66 7.96 -12.71
C SER A 164 -6.47 9.26 -12.67
N GLN A 165 -5.97 10.31 -13.33
CA GLN A 165 -6.66 11.61 -13.46
C GLN A 165 -7.47 11.74 -14.77
N GLY A 166 -7.52 10.71 -15.61
CA GLY A 166 -8.24 10.76 -16.90
C GLY A 166 -9.77 10.80 -16.74
N ASP A 167 -10.45 11.28 -17.80
CA ASP A 167 -11.91 11.48 -17.84
C ASP A 167 -12.73 10.18 -17.83
N SER A 168 -12.15 9.07 -18.28
CA SER A 168 -12.77 7.74 -18.22
C SER A 168 -12.57 7.12 -16.83
N GLU A 169 -13.65 6.63 -16.20
CA GLU A 169 -13.72 5.89 -14.92
C GLU A 169 -12.47 5.97 -14.06
N LYS A 170 -12.58 6.70 -12.94
CA LYS A 170 -11.47 6.85 -12.01
C LYS A 170 -10.99 5.46 -11.56
N GLN A 171 -9.79 5.08 -11.97
CA GLN A 171 -9.22 3.76 -11.69
C GLN A 171 -8.05 3.87 -10.70
N TRP A 172 -8.09 2.98 -9.71
CA TRP A 172 -7.02 2.70 -8.78
C TRP A 172 -6.13 1.58 -9.32
N ILE A 173 -4.83 1.72 -9.08
CA ILE A 173 -3.86 0.66 -9.26
C ILE A 173 -3.06 0.57 -7.97
N SER A 174 -2.85 -0.63 -7.44
CA SER A 174 -2.05 -0.83 -6.25
C SER A 174 -1.00 -1.92 -6.47
N GLY A 175 0.09 -1.87 -5.71
CA GLY A 175 1.10 -2.93 -5.69
C GLY A 175 1.97 -2.86 -4.45
N THR A 176 2.43 -4.01 -4.01
CA THR A 176 3.27 -4.13 -2.81
C THR A 176 4.74 -3.90 -3.16
N VAL A 177 5.41 -3.08 -2.35
CA VAL A 177 6.86 -2.92 -2.38
C VAL A 177 7.46 -3.84 -1.30
N ASN A 178 8.34 -4.74 -1.69
CA ASN A 178 9.00 -5.69 -0.79
C ASN A 178 10.50 -5.76 -1.06
N SER A 179 11.22 -6.66 -0.38
CA SER A 179 12.66 -6.83 -0.57
C SER A 179 13.08 -7.28 -1.98
N SER A 180 12.14 -7.84 -2.77
CA SER A 180 12.37 -8.26 -4.16
C SER A 180 12.05 -7.18 -5.18
N SER A 181 11.40 -6.09 -4.75
CA SER A 181 11.16 -4.92 -5.59
C SER A 181 12.49 -4.31 -6.02
N THR A 182 12.61 -3.94 -7.28
CA THR A 182 13.76 -3.23 -7.84
C THR A 182 13.33 -1.83 -8.23
N ILE A 183 14.25 -0.87 -8.15
CA ILE A 183 14.02 0.47 -8.68
C ILE A 183 15.26 0.93 -9.46
N SER A 184 15.04 1.48 -10.64
CA SER A 184 16.09 2.02 -11.51
C SER A 184 15.66 3.33 -12.10
N ALA A 185 16.62 4.18 -12.45
CA ALA A 185 16.38 5.42 -13.19
C ALA A 185 16.85 5.23 -14.63
N SER A 186 15.97 5.51 -15.59
CA SER A 186 16.33 5.43 -17.02
C SER A 186 16.58 6.79 -17.66
N SER A 187 16.11 7.86 -17.03
CA SER A 187 16.32 9.25 -17.41
C SER A 187 16.19 10.16 -16.18
N ASP A 188 16.41 11.47 -16.33
CA ASP A 188 16.27 12.43 -15.23
C ASP A 188 14.85 12.45 -14.64
N ALA A 189 13.84 12.14 -15.45
CA ALA A 189 12.42 12.16 -15.09
C ALA A 189 11.80 10.77 -14.90
N ASP A 190 12.40 9.70 -15.45
CA ASP A 190 11.82 8.36 -15.40
C ASP A 190 12.42 7.48 -14.30
N ALA A 191 11.57 6.85 -13.50
CA ALA A 191 11.95 5.72 -12.64
C ALA A 191 11.17 4.47 -13.02
N THR A 192 11.83 3.32 -13.11
CA THR A 192 11.19 2.02 -13.29
C THR A 192 11.26 1.24 -11.99
N ILE A 193 10.10 0.80 -11.49
CA ILE A 193 9.95 0.02 -10.26
C ILE A 193 9.29 -1.32 -10.54
N SER A 194 9.77 -2.40 -9.90
CA SER A 194 9.05 -3.67 -9.86
C SER A 194 8.21 -3.78 -8.57
N ILE A 195 6.93 -4.07 -8.74
CA ILE A 195 5.96 -4.25 -7.64
C ILE A 195 5.36 -5.66 -7.69
N CYS A 196 5.01 -6.20 -6.53
CA CYS A 196 4.30 -7.47 -6.40
C CYS A 196 2.80 -7.23 -6.20
N HIS A 197 1.98 -8.27 -6.41
CA HIS A 197 0.53 -8.25 -6.15
C HIS A 197 -0.19 -7.04 -6.77
N LYS A 198 0.14 -6.74 -8.03
CA LYS A 198 -0.48 -5.62 -8.74
C LYS A 198 -1.98 -5.86 -8.87
N ALA A 199 -2.79 -4.96 -8.34
CA ALA A 199 -4.25 -4.97 -8.48
C ALA A 199 -4.74 -3.69 -9.18
N ARG A 200 -5.92 -3.77 -9.81
CA ARG A 200 -6.59 -2.66 -10.47
C ARG A 200 -8.08 -2.69 -10.14
N GLY A 201 -8.69 -1.53 -9.96
CA GLY A 201 -10.06 -1.44 -9.46
C GLY A 201 -10.65 -0.04 -9.53
N ALA A 202 -11.96 0.06 -9.32
CA ALA A 202 -12.66 1.36 -9.25
C ALA A 202 -12.55 1.99 -7.86
N LEU A 203 -12.39 1.15 -6.82
CA LEU A 203 -12.30 1.54 -5.42
C LEU A 203 -10.94 1.12 -4.82
N LEU A 204 -10.60 1.71 -3.68
CA LEU A 204 -9.43 1.37 -2.88
C LEU A 204 -9.89 0.75 -1.55
N ASP A 205 -9.54 -0.52 -1.30
CA ASP A 205 -9.67 -1.13 0.03
C ASP A 205 -8.62 -0.50 0.94
N VAL A 206 -9.04 0.46 1.77
CA VAL A 206 -8.18 1.21 2.70
C VAL A 206 -7.57 0.36 3.81
N VAL A 207 -8.12 -0.83 4.10
CA VAL A 207 -7.57 -1.72 5.14
C VAL A 207 -6.27 -2.34 4.63
N LYS A 208 -6.24 -2.70 3.35
CA LYS A 208 -5.10 -3.35 2.69
C LYS A 208 -4.30 -2.42 1.79
N MET A 209 -4.82 -1.23 1.49
CA MET A 209 -4.38 -0.33 0.42
C MET A 209 -4.29 -1.03 -0.93
N THR A 210 -5.31 -1.83 -1.26
CA THR A 210 -5.40 -2.58 -2.51
C THR A 210 -6.60 -2.16 -3.34
N ALA A 211 -6.41 -2.00 -4.65
CA ALA A 211 -7.51 -1.66 -5.56
C ALA A 211 -8.50 -2.83 -5.67
N THR A 212 -9.79 -2.55 -5.60
CA THR A 212 -10.87 -3.54 -5.70
C THR A 212 -11.74 -3.30 -6.92
N VAL A 213 -12.06 -4.38 -7.64
CA VAL A 213 -13.01 -4.35 -8.75
C VAL A 213 -14.41 -4.21 -8.15
N LEU A 214 -15.24 -3.31 -8.70
CA LEU A 214 -16.66 -3.32 -8.36
C LEU A 214 -17.26 -4.59 -8.94
N ASP A 215 -17.73 -5.50 -8.09
CA ASP A 215 -18.60 -6.57 -8.54
C ASP A 215 -19.92 -5.91 -8.95
N ASP A 216 -20.13 -5.75 -10.26
CA ASP A 216 -21.39 -5.23 -10.79
C ASP A 216 -22.50 -6.24 -10.48
N PRO A 217 -23.46 -5.93 -9.58
CA PRO A 217 -24.43 -6.91 -9.09
C PRO A 217 -25.39 -7.42 -10.17
N GLY A 218 -25.37 -6.85 -11.39
CA GLY A 218 -26.12 -7.31 -12.56
C GLY A 218 -25.32 -8.17 -13.55
N HIS A 219 -23.99 -8.25 -13.40
CA HIS A 219 -23.16 -9.03 -14.29
C HIS A 219 -22.74 -10.31 -13.58
N GLU A 220 -23.48 -11.41 -13.84
CA GLU A 220 -22.98 -12.74 -13.48
C GLU A 220 -21.53 -12.84 -13.99
N PRO A 221 -20.56 -13.11 -13.11
CA PRO A 221 -19.19 -13.25 -13.53
C PRO A 221 -19.17 -14.40 -14.52
N LYS A 222 -19.05 -14.09 -15.82
CA LYS A 222 -18.69 -15.09 -16.82
C LYS A 222 -17.45 -15.74 -16.26
N ALA A 223 -17.57 -16.99 -15.85
CA ALA A 223 -16.55 -17.75 -15.16
C ALA A 223 -15.33 -17.87 -16.08
N THR A 224 -14.53 -16.82 -16.13
CA THR A 224 -13.20 -16.86 -16.68
C THR A 224 -12.45 -17.68 -15.65
N ARG A 225 -12.34 -18.99 -15.92
CA ARG A 225 -11.49 -19.94 -15.21
C ARG A 225 -10.00 -19.58 -15.39
N HIS A 226 -9.64 -18.31 -15.31
CA HIS A 226 -8.29 -17.91 -14.98
C HIS A 226 -8.13 -18.12 -13.48
N ARG A 227 -7.89 -19.40 -13.16
CA ARG A 227 -7.23 -19.79 -11.91
C ARG A 227 -6.08 -18.80 -11.74
N PRO A 228 -6.01 -18.02 -10.65
CA PRO A 228 -4.84 -17.18 -10.39
C PRO A 228 -3.67 -18.15 -10.25
N THR A 229 -2.89 -18.30 -11.31
CA THR A 229 -1.58 -18.92 -11.21
C THR A 229 -0.82 -18.05 -10.24
N HIS A 230 -0.64 -18.57 -9.03
CA HIS A 230 0.03 -17.96 -7.89
C HIS A 230 1.54 -17.82 -8.13
N ASN A 231 1.93 -17.45 -9.35
CA ASN A 231 3.23 -16.85 -9.57
C ASN A 231 3.11 -15.43 -9.06
N ASP A 232 3.98 -15.08 -8.12
CA ASP A 232 4.24 -13.69 -7.71
C ASP A 232 4.79 -12.93 -8.93
N GLU A 233 3.94 -12.63 -9.91
CA GLU A 233 4.31 -11.93 -11.12
C GLU A 233 4.67 -10.51 -10.74
N GLN A 234 5.97 -10.29 -10.56
CA GLN A 234 6.53 -8.95 -10.46
C GLN A 234 6.11 -8.16 -11.70
N SER A 235 5.44 -7.05 -11.46
CA SER A 235 5.03 -6.12 -12.51
C SER A 235 5.99 -4.95 -12.52
N GLU A 236 6.63 -4.73 -13.66
CA GLU A 236 7.46 -3.53 -13.88
C GLU A 236 6.58 -2.35 -14.34
N LEU A 237 6.69 -1.24 -13.61
CA LEU A 237 6.07 0.03 -13.89
C LEU A 237 7.13 1.11 -14.12
N THR A 238 7.07 1.79 -15.26
CA THR A 238 7.87 3.00 -15.52
C THR A 238 7.01 4.23 -15.23
N LEU A 239 7.50 5.07 -14.33
CA LEU A 239 6.87 6.29 -13.82
C LEU A 239 7.63 7.49 -14.39
N THR A 240 6.93 8.39 -15.06
CA THR A 240 7.51 9.66 -15.52
C THR A 240 7.11 10.78 -14.57
N PHE A 241 8.06 11.32 -13.82
CA PHE A 241 7.84 12.42 -12.88
C PHE A 241 7.85 13.76 -13.60
N GLN A 242 7.21 14.77 -13.00
CA GLN A 242 7.25 16.14 -13.53
C GLN A 242 8.59 16.84 -13.24
N ASP A 243 9.27 16.43 -12.18
CA ASP A 243 10.53 17.01 -11.71
C ASP A 243 11.45 15.89 -11.23
N SER A 244 12.75 16.01 -11.53
CA SER A 244 13.78 15.03 -11.15
C SER A 244 13.95 14.90 -9.65
N ARG A 245 13.61 15.94 -8.87
CA ARG A 245 13.67 15.93 -7.41
C ARG A 245 12.66 14.97 -6.80
N PHE A 246 11.42 14.95 -7.31
CA PHE A 246 10.40 13.98 -6.87
C PHE A 246 10.81 12.55 -7.22
N ARG A 247 11.40 12.34 -8.41
CA ARG A 247 11.95 11.05 -8.82
C ARG A 247 13.04 10.58 -7.85
N LEU A 248 13.97 11.47 -7.48
CA LEU A 248 15.08 11.15 -6.58
C LEU A 248 14.60 10.85 -5.16
N GLU A 249 13.66 11.64 -4.63
CA GLU A 249 13.06 11.37 -3.32
C GLU A 249 12.32 10.03 -3.31
N PHE A 250 11.50 9.76 -4.34
CA PHE A 250 10.84 8.47 -4.50
C PHE A 250 11.85 7.32 -4.56
N TYR A 251 12.93 7.48 -5.33
CA TYR A 251 14.00 6.48 -5.42
C TYR A 251 14.60 6.15 -4.06
N ASN A 252 14.99 7.19 -3.31
CA ASN A 252 15.60 7.05 -1.98
C ASN A 252 14.65 6.36 -1.00
N LEU A 253 13.36 6.72 -1.02
CA LEU A 253 12.35 6.08 -0.18
C LEU A 253 12.25 4.59 -0.48
N ILE A 254 12.10 4.21 -1.75
CA ILE A 254 11.98 2.80 -2.15
C ILE A 254 13.23 1.99 -1.75
N GLU A 255 14.44 2.53 -1.96
CA GLU A 255 15.67 1.86 -1.50
C GLU A 255 15.72 1.72 0.03
N ASN A 256 15.31 2.74 0.77
CA ASN A 256 15.23 2.68 2.23
C ASN A 256 14.28 1.56 2.71
N PHE A 257 13.13 1.37 2.05
CA PHE A 257 12.22 0.25 2.37
C PHE A 257 12.80 -1.10 2.07
N LYS A 258 13.45 -1.26 0.91
CA LYS A 258 14.09 -2.51 0.53
C LYS A 258 15.14 -2.91 1.57
N ASN A 259 15.98 -1.96 1.95
CA ASN A 259 17.04 -2.17 2.95
C ASN A 259 16.46 -2.50 4.32
N ALA A 260 15.42 -1.77 4.76
CA ALA A 260 14.71 -2.08 6.00
C ALA A 260 14.11 -3.49 5.99
N THR A 261 13.51 -3.91 4.87
CA THR A 261 12.89 -5.24 4.76
C THR A 261 13.94 -6.36 4.70
N ALA A 262 15.06 -6.14 4.02
CA ALA A 262 16.15 -7.11 3.92
C ALA A 262 16.86 -7.35 5.26
N GLY A 263 17.03 -6.30 6.07
CA GLY A 263 17.67 -6.39 7.39
C GLY A 263 16.95 -7.33 8.36
N HIS A 264 15.64 -7.48 8.25
CA HIS A 264 14.84 -8.35 9.13
C HIS A 264 14.92 -9.84 8.75
N SER A 265 15.30 -10.17 7.50
CA SER A 265 15.41 -11.57 7.06
C SER A 265 16.74 -12.22 7.46
N SER A 266 17.81 -11.45 7.73
CA SER A 266 19.14 -12.02 7.98
C SER A 266 19.38 -12.46 9.43
N THR A 267 18.58 -11.97 10.39
CA THR A 267 18.81 -12.24 11.82
C THR A 267 18.26 -13.60 12.29
N MET A 268 17.46 -14.30 11.48
CA MET A 268 16.86 -15.59 11.87
C MET A 268 17.67 -16.85 11.51
N MET A 269 18.85 -16.74 10.89
CA MET A 269 19.66 -17.92 10.53
C MET A 269 21.02 -18.05 11.24
N ARG A 270 21.20 -17.45 12.42
CA ARG A 270 22.46 -17.60 13.19
C ARG A 270 22.24 -18.00 14.66
N ARG A 271 21.58 -19.14 14.87
CA ARG A 271 21.80 -19.98 16.07
C ARG A 271 22.30 -21.35 15.63
N SER A 272 23.51 -21.39 15.10
CA SER A 272 24.34 -22.58 15.09
C SER A 272 24.91 -22.81 16.49
N ILE A 273 24.32 -23.79 17.19
CA ILE A 273 24.99 -24.85 17.96
C ILE A 273 26.47 -24.57 18.30
N SER A 274 26.77 -24.21 19.55
CA SER A 274 28.07 -24.50 20.18
C SER A 274 28.05 -24.34 21.71
N SER A 275 27.81 -25.45 22.40
CA SER A 275 28.42 -25.77 23.69
C SER A 275 28.29 -27.30 23.83
N GLY A 276 29.31 -28.13 23.69
CA GLY A 276 30.66 -27.97 24.22
C GLY A 276 30.76 -28.72 25.54
N GLN A 277 30.72 -30.05 25.48
CA GLN A 277 31.28 -30.90 26.55
C GLN A 277 32.17 -31.99 25.95
N ASN A 278 33.32 -32.11 26.60
CA ASN A 278 34.52 -32.82 26.23
C ASN A 278 34.39 -34.35 26.36
N GLU A 279 34.92 -35.10 25.40
CA GLU A 279 35.52 -36.43 25.63
C GLU A 279 36.60 -36.73 24.57
N PRO A 280 37.79 -37.25 24.95
CA PRO A 280 38.89 -37.54 24.03
C PRO A 280 39.06 -39.08 23.83
N PRO A 281 40.05 -39.58 23.06
CA PRO A 281 39.83 -40.32 21.83
C PRO A 281 40.02 -41.85 21.97
N ARG A 282 39.33 -42.65 21.16
CA ARG A 282 39.67 -44.07 20.98
C ARG A 282 40.26 -44.34 19.59
N ARG A 283 41.54 -44.71 19.62
CA ARG A 283 42.32 -45.36 18.55
C ARG A 283 41.95 -46.84 18.47
N MET A 284 41.61 -47.32 17.27
CA MET A 284 41.92 -48.63 16.66
C MET A 284 41.69 -48.39 15.15
N GLY A 285 42.57 -48.62 14.18
CA GLY A 285 43.64 -49.60 14.04
C GLY A 285 43.08 -50.87 13.39
N SER A 286 43.35 -51.12 12.09
CA SER A 286 43.38 -52.51 11.62
C SER A 286 42.86 -52.91 10.21
N TYR A 287 43.74 -52.98 9.18
CA TYR A 287 43.81 -53.92 8.03
C TYR A 287 42.63 -54.06 7.02
N ALA A 288 42.88 -53.77 5.72
CA ALA A 288 43.17 -54.72 4.60
C ALA A 288 41.88 -55.41 4.05
N SER A 289 41.67 -55.77 2.78
CA SER A 289 42.51 -55.89 1.59
C SER A 289 41.61 -56.09 0.35
N SER A 290 42.11 -55.69 -0.83
CA SER A 290 42.05 -56.30 -2.19
C SER A 290 40.78 -56.86 -2.86
N GLU A 291 40.88 -56.83 -4.21
CA GLU A 291 40.20 -57.60 -5.29
C GLU A 291 39.16 -56.79 -6.11
N ILE A 292 39.50 -56.28 -7.31
CA ILE A 292 39.70 -56.93 -8.64
C ILE A 292 38.37 -57.44 -9.26
N SER A 293 37.88 -56.64 -10.23
CA SER A 293 37.17 -56.86 -11.53
C SER A 293 36.78 -58.29 -12.00
N PRO A 294 36.07 -58.49 -13.15
CA PRO A 294 35.20 -57.63 -14.01
C PRO A 294 33.83 -58.32 -14.34
N SER A 295 33.02 -57.77 -15.26
CA SER A 295 32.58 -58.47 -16.49
C SER A 295 31.18 -58.08 -17.05
N MET A 296 31.18 -57.96 -18.38
CA MET A 296 30.13 -58.24 -19.37
C MET A 296 28.98 -57.26 -19.69
N ARG A 297 29.27 -56.51 -20.77
CA ARG A 297 28.47 -56.13 -21.94
C ARG A 297 27.37 -57.13 -22.35
N VAL A 298 26.13 -56.67 -22.57
CA VAL A 298 25.24 -57.19 -23.62
C VAL A 298 24.49 -56.02 -24.27
N THR A 299 24.67 -55.93 -25.59
CA THR A 299 23.91 -55.17 -26.57
C THR A 299 22.66 -55.94 -26.98
N THR A 300 21.51 -55.28 -27.10
CA THR A 300 20.49 -55.67 -28.09
C THR A 300 19.81 -54.44 -28.68
N SER A 301 19.86 -54.43 -30.01
CA SER A 301 19.14 -53.63 -30.99
C SER A 301 17.64 -53.90 -30.99
N GLY A 302 16.85 -52.90 -31.38
CA GLY A 302 15.47 -53.07 -31.83
C GLY A 302 14.87 -51.75 -32.32
N SER A 303 14.93 -51.51 -33.62
CA SER A 303 14.19 -50.44 -34.33
C SER A 303 12.75 -50.90 -34.67
N PRO A 304 11.97 -50.21 -35.53
CA PRO A 304 10.72 -49.54 -35.17
C PRO A 304 9.47 -50.18 -35.81
N ALA A 305 8.26 -49.75 -35.44
CA ALA A 305 7.11 -49.58 -36.34
C ALA A 305 5.85 -49.06 -35.62
N PHE A 306 5.13 -48.21 -36.35
CA PHE A 306 3.80 -47.59 -36.14
C PHE A 306 3.77 -46.20 -35.49
#